data_AF-A0A7Y5UXI3-F1
#
_entry.id   AF-A0A7Y5UXI3-F1
#
_cell.length_a   1.000
_cell.length_b   1.000
_cell.length_c   1.000
_cell.angle_alpha   90.00
_cell.angle_beta   90.00
_cell.angle_gamma   90.00
#
_symmetry.space_group_name_H-M   'P 1'
#
loop_
_entity.id
_entity.type
_entity.pdbx_description
1 polymer ?
#
loop_
_entity_poly.entity_id
_entity_poly.type
_entity_poly.pdbx_seq_one_letter_code
_entity_poly.pdbx_strand_id
1 'polypeptide(L)'
;MASQPAPIDLLYLDATGPKDHPDPQQRGKRIYRSLLETAYPYLADGALIVAHDTVPDWFTKSAGEYFELCRDGSRFRDSVEVRIDEMGLEVTRK
;
A
#
# COMPACT_ATOMS: atom_id res chain seq x y z
N MET A 1 -30.66 -10.04 -1.13
CA MET A 1 -29.37 -10.11 -0.42
C MET A 1 -28.31 -9.74 -1.43
N ALA A 2 -27.49 -8.71 -1.19
CA ALA A 2 -26.36 -8.42 -2.07
C ALA A 2 -25.32 -9.54 -1.92
N SER A 3 -24.76 -10.04 -3.03
CA SER A 3 -23.62 -10.95 -2.98
C SER A 3 -22.44 -10.22 -2.36
N GLN A 4 -21.69 -10.85 -1.47
CA GLN A 4 -20.40 -10.30 -1.06
C GLN A 4 -19.51 -10.17 -2.31
N PRO A 5 -18.77 -9.06 -2.45
CA PRO A 5 -17.78 -8.95 -3.52
C PRO A 5 -16.75 -10.06 -3.38
N ALA A 6 -16.26 -10.56 -4.53
CA ALA A 6 -15.18 -11.52 -4.55
C ALA A 6 -13.94 -10.94 -3.84
N PRO A 7 -13.12 -11.78 -3.16
CA PRO A 7 -11.85 -11.34 -2.58
C PRO A 7 -10.94 -10.69 -3.61
N ILE A 8 -10.10 -9.76 -3.17
CA ILE A 8 -9.13 -9.04 -3.99
C ILE A 8 -7.86 -9.89 -4.09
N ASP A 9 -7.53 -10.36 -5.29
CA ASP A 9 -6.28 -11.09 -5.56
C ASP A 9 -5.08 -10.16 -5.83
N LEU A 10 -5.36 -8.94 -6.31
CA LEU A 10 -4.37 -7.91 -6.61
C LEU A 10 -4.89 -6.53 -6.19
N LEU A 11 -4.17 -5.87 -5.28
CA LEU A 11 -4.38 -4.47 -4.91
C LEU A 11 -3.24 -3.63 -5.50
N TYR A 12 -3.56 -2.75 -6.44
CA TYR A 12 -2.61 -1.78 -7.00
C TYR A 12 -2.83 -0.39 -6.38
N LEU A 13 -1.79 0.17 -5.77
CA LEU A 13 -1.82 1.47 -5.10
C LEU A 13 -1.04 2.50 -5.91
N ASP A 14 -1.77 3.40 -6.55
CA ASP A 14 -1.25 4.65 -7.09
C ASP A 14 -2.24 5.80 -6.86
N ALA A 15 -2.32 6.24 -5.60
CA ALA A 15 -3.22 7.30 -5.17
C ALA A 15 -2.46 8.49 -4.59
N THR A 16 -3.10 9.66 -4.51
CA THR A 16 -2.57 10.84 -3.83
C THR A 16 -3.70 11.50 -3.05
N GLY A 17 -3.56 11.57 -1.72
CA GLY A 17 -4.53 12.26 -0.89
C GLY A 17 -4.34 13.79 -0.90
N PRO A 18 -5.36 14.56 -0.45
CA PRO A 18 -5.33 16.03 -0.48
C PRO A 18 -4.16 16.61 0.32
N LYS A 19 -3.50 17.65 -0.21
CA LYS A 19 -2.32 18.26 0.44
C LYS A 19 -2.64 18.93 1.78
N ASP A 20 -3.88 19.39 1.93
CA ASP A 20 -4.40 20.12 3.08
C ASP A 20 -5.35 19.26 3.94
N HIS A 21 -5.35 17.93 3.75
CA HIS A 21 -6.18 17.03 4.55
C HIS A 21 -5.94 17.26 6.06
N PRO A 22 -7.00 17.32 6.90
CA PRO A 22 -6.84 17.61 8.33
C PRO A 22 -5.94 16.60 9.05
N ASP A 23 -6.04 15.32 8.69
CA ASP A 23 -5.11 14.27 9.10
C ASP A 23 -3.86 14.25 8.18
N PRO A 24 -2.64 14.50 8.72
CA PRO A 24 -1.40 14.45 7.96
C PRO A 24 -1.11 13.09 7.29
N GLN A 25 -1.62 11.99 7.84
CA GLN A 25 -1.40 10.65 7.27
C GLN A 25 -2.23 10.39 6.01
N GLN A 26 -3.20 11.24 5.71
CA GLN A 26 -3.95 11.17 4.46
C GLN A 26 -3.40 12.14 3.40
N ARG A 27 -2.31 12.88 3.68
CA ARG A 27 -1.75 13.86 2.74
C ARG A 27 -0.79 13.19 1.76
N GLY A 28 -0.94 13.52 0.47
CA GLY A 28 -0.03 13.00 -0.55
C GLY A 28 -0.04 11.47 -0.58
N LYS A 29 1.15 10.86 -0.69
CA LYS A 29 1.26 9.39 -0.75
C LYS A 29 1.16 8.69 0.61
N ARG A 30 1.08 9.42 1.73
CA ARG A 30 0.89 8.83 3.09
C ARG A 30 -0.41 8.03 3.20
N ILE A 31 -1.39 8.35 2.34
CA ILE A 31 -2.68 7.66 2.21
C ILE A 31 -2.56 6.15 1.92
N TYR A 32 -1.41 5.65 1.48
CA TYR A 32 -1.24 4.22 1.15
C TYR A 32 -1.48 3.31 2.35
N ARG A 33 -1.06 3.74 3.55
CA ARG A 33 -1.31 2.98 4.77
C ARG A 33 -2.80 2.80 5.03
N SER A 34 -3.57 3.89 5.01
CA SER A 34 -5.00 3.84 5.30
C SER A 34 -5.78 3.05 4.24
N LEU A 35 -5.37 3.16 2.97
CA LEU A 35 -5.93 2.37 1.88
C LEU A 35 -5.65 0.88 2.07
N LEU A 36 -4.41 0.50 2.40
CA LEU A 36 -4.05 -0.90 2.64
C LEU A 36 -4.78 -1.46 3.88
N GLU A 37 -4.85 -0.72 4.98
CA GLU A 37 -5.61 -1.13 6.17
C GLU A 37 -7.10 -1.33 5.86
N THR A 38 -7.68 -0.44 5.05
CA THR A 38 -9.09 -0.54 4.63
C THR A 38 -9.33 -1.73 3.71
N ALA A 39 -8.39 -2.01 2.80
CA ALA A 39 -8.49 -3.11 1.85
C ALA A 39 -8.18 -4.48 2.47
N TYR A 40 -7.35 -4.53 3.51
CA TYR A 40 -6.87 -5.76 4.15
C TYR A 40 -7.92 -6.85 4.41
N PRO A 41 -9.11 -6.56 5.00
CA PRO A 41 -10.13 -7.59 5.25
C PRO A 41 -10.76 -8.17 3.97
N TYR A 42 -10.53 -7.55 2.82
CA TYR A 42 -11.03 -8.00 1.51
C TYR A 42 -9.96 -8.70 0.67
N LEU A 43 -8.70 -8.72 1.12
CA LEU A 43 -7.60 -9.38 0.40
C LEU A 43 -7.68 -10.90 0.56
N ALA A 44 -7.58 -11.61 -0.56
CA ALA A 44 -7.39 -13.05 -0.58
C ALA A 44 -6.08 -13.45 0.14
N ASP A 45 -6.01 -14.69 0.62
CA ASP A 45 -4.73 -15.23 1.10
C ASP A 45 -3.78 -15.43 -0.08
N GLY A 46 -2.56 -14.92 0.02
CA GLY A 46 -1.61 -14.87 -1.09
C GLY A 46 -1.82 -13.71 -2.06
N ALA A 47 -2.77 -12.80 -1.80
CA ALA A 47 -2.98 -11.61 -2.62
C ALA A 47 -1.71 -10.76 -2.72
N LEU A 48 -1.52 -10.16 -3.88
CA LEU A 48 -0.42 -9.23 -4.14
C LEU A 48 -0.87 -7.79 -3.91
N ILE A 49 -0.05 -7.03 -3.22
CA ILE A 49 -0.18 -5.59 -3.04
C ILE A 49 0.99 -4.95 -3.77
N VAL A 50 0.71 -4.09 -4.73
CA VAL A 50 1.72 -3.42 -5.55
C VAL A 50 1.54 -1.92 -5.39
N ALA A 51 2.53 -1.23 -4.81
CA ALA A 51 2.53 0.22 -4.67
C ALA A 51 3.58 0.87 -5.57
N HIS A 52 3.18 1.95 -6.24
CA HIS A 52 4.04 2.73 -7.14
C HIS A 52 4.68 3.93 -6.43
N ASP A 53 5.75 4.47 -7.03
CA ASP A 53 6.55 5.60 -6.53
C ASP A 53 7.22 5.35 -5.18
N THR A 54 7.69 4.12 -4.92
CA THR A 54 8.20 3.75 -3.59
C THR A 54 9.70 4.01 -3.39
N VAL A 55 10.46 4.23 -4.46
CA VAL A 55 11.90 4.51 -4.43
C VAL A 55 12.27 5.97 -4.15
N PRO A 56 11.58 6.98 -4.72
CA PRO A 56 12.01 8.36 -4.59
C PRO A 56 12.09 8.87 -3.14
N ASP A 57 13.11 9.68 -2.87
CA ASP A 57 13.39 10.29 -1.57
C ASP A 57 12.19 11.01 -0.93
N TRP A 58 11.37 11.66 -1.75
CA TRP A 58 10.19 12.37 -1.29
C TRP A 58 9.09 11.41 -0.79
N PHE A 59 9.05 10.19 -1.33
CA PHE A 59 8.14 9.14 -0.88
C PHE A 59 8.69 8.47 0.37
N THR A 60 9.94 8.01 0.35
CA THR A 60 10.54 7.25 1.45
C THR A 60 10.56 8.03 2.76
N LYS A 61 10.72 9.37 2.71
CA LYS A 61 10.62 10.26 3.88
C LYS A 61 9.20 10.43 4.43
N SER A 62 8.17 10.10 3.65
CA SER A 62 6.77 10.32 4.02
C SER A 62 5.99 9.04 4.28
N ALA A 63 6.34 7.93 3.63
CA ALA A 63 5.60 6.67 3.65
C ALA A 63 6.16 5.63 4.65
N GLY A 64 6.94 6.05 5.65
CA GLY A 64 7.55 5.13 6.63
C GLY A 64 6.56 4.15 7.26
N GLU A 65 5.39 4.64 7.68
CA GLU A 65 4.35 3.79 8.30
C GLU A 65 3.72 2.79 7.32
N TYR A 66 3.69 3.10 6.02
CA TYR A 66 3.27 2.13 5.00
C TYR A 66 4.29 1.00 4.86
N PHE A 67 5.58 1.33 4.82
CA PHE A 67 6.64 0.32 4.75
C PHE A 67 6.74 -0.55 6.00
N GLU A 68 6.51 0.03 7.18
CA GLU A 68 6.40 -0.72 8.44
C GLU A 68 5.24 -1.71 8.38
N LEU A 69 4.06 -1.28 7.88
CA LEU A 69 2.91 -2.15 7.70
C LEU A 69 3.22 -3.31 6.73
N CYS A 70 3.82 -3.04 5.57
CA CYS A 70 4.20 -4.09 4.61
C CYS A 70 5.22 -5.10 5.17
N ARG A 71 5.98 -4.72 6.20
CA ARG A 71 6.99 -5.57 6.86
C ARG A 71 6.46 -6.24 8.13
N ASP A 72 5.19 -6.02 8.49
CA ASP A 72 4.55 -6.70 9.62
C ASP A 72 4.31 -8.18 9.29
N GLY A 73 5.22 -9.05 9.75
CA GLY A 73 5.18 -10.49 9.56
C GLY A 73 3.96 -11.20 10.18
N SER A 74 3.16 -10.50 10.99
CA SER A 74 1.88 -11.02 11.47
C SER A 74 0.73 -10.84 10.48
N ARG A 75 0.92 -9.98 9.46
CA ARG A 75 -0.08 -9.63 8.44
C ARG A 75 0.34 -10.01 7.02
N PHE A 76 1.63 -9.91 6.72
CA PHE A 76 2.17 -10.14 5.38
C PHE A 76 3.35 -11.11 5.44
N ARG A 77 3.49 -11.92 4.38
CA ARG A 77 4.53 -12.94 4.28
C ARG A 77 5.88 -12.35 3.89
N ASP A 78 5.89 -11.51 2.87
CA ASP A 78 7.08 -10.91 2.29
C ASP A 78 6.75 -9.56 1.64
N SER A 79 7.76 -8.70 1.56
CA SER A 79 7.71 -7.44 0.82
C SER A 79 9.06 -7.17 0.18
N VAL A 80 9.06 -6.83 -1.11
CA VAL A 80 10.25 -6.56 -1.89
C VAL A 80 10.11 -5.28 -2.69
N GLU A 81 11.20 -4.53 -2.79
CA GLU A 81 11.30 -3.38 -3.69
C GLU A 81 11.76 -3.87 -5.07
N VAL A 82 11.06 -3.47 -6.13
CA VAL A 82 11.38 -3.78 -7.52
C VAL A 82 11.70 -2.48 -8.25
N ARG A 83 12.97 -2.31 -8.65
CA ARG A 83 13.45 -1.13 -9.38
C ARG A 83 13.39 -1.36 -10.89
N ILE A 84 12.23 -1.07 -11.49
CA ILE A 84 12.05 -1.09 -12.94
C ILE A 84 12.52 0.23 -13.56
N ASP A 85 12.30 1.34 -12.86
CA ASP A 85 12.72 2.70 -13.19
C ASP A 85 13.10 3.49 -11.92
N GLU A 86 13.16 4.82 -12.02
CA GLU A 86 13.47 5.71 -10.90
C GLU A 86 12.37 5.82 -9.84
N MET A 87 11.14 5.40 -10.15
CA MET A 87 9.98 5.45 -9.26
C MET A 87 9.83 4.15 -8.47
N GLY A 88 10.05 3.01 -9.14
CA GLY A 88 10.02 1.68 -8.55
C GLY A 88 8.67 1.23 -7.99
N LEU A 89 8.64 -0.01 -7.53
CA LEU A 89 7.47 -0.66 -6.94
C LEU A 89 7.82 -1.29 -5.59
N GLU A 90 6.93 -1.20 -4.60
CA GLU A 90 6.91 -2.14 -3.46
C GLU A 90 5.89 -3.23 -3.78
N VAL A 91 6.31 -4.49 -3.69
CA VAL A 91 5.46 -5.65 -3.91
C VAL A 91 5.39 -6.45 -2.62
N THR A 92 4.21 -6.50 -2.01
CA THR A 92 3.94 -7.21 -0.75
C THR A 92 2.97 -8.34 -0.98
N ARG A 93 3.15 -9.45 -0.26
CA ARG A 93 2.22 -10.58 -0.29
C ARG A 93 1.55 -10.77 1.06
N LYS A 94 0.22 -10.92 1.07
CA LYS A 94 -0.54 -11.36 2.24
C LYS A 94 -0.34 -12.85 2.49
#